data_AF-A0A4Z2B951-F1
#
_entry.id   AF-A0A4Z2B951-F1
#
_cell.length_a   1.000
_cell.length_b   1.000
_cell.length_c   1.000
_cell.angle_alpha   90.00
_cell.angle_beta   90.00
_cell.angle_gamma   90.00
#
_symmetry.space_group_name_H-M   'P 1'
#
loop_
_entity.id
_entity.type
_entity.pdbx_description
1 polymer ?
#
loop_
_entity_poly.entity_id
_entity_poly.type
_entity_poly.pdbx_seq_one_letter_code
_entity_poly.pdbx_strand_id
1 'polypeptide(L)'
;MADNKRLAFSIIQFLHEQLGSGNLSSGAQESLEVAIQCLETAFEVSTDDQSLTVPMSLPEIFTSATSKKSEAETLKNKGNDQMKMENFSAAVEFYSKAITVNPHNAVYFCNRAAAHSKLGNYAGAVQDCEQAISIDPNYSKAYGRMGYDVIVTPPTAFSENDHLRP
;
A
#
# COMPACT_ATOMS: atom_id res chain seq x y z
N MET A 1 13.92 -10.40 -15.10
CA MET A 1 14.05 -9.69 -16.40
C MET A 1 12.70 -9.55 -17.11
N ALA A 2 11.86 -10.59 -17.15
CA ALA A 2 10.54 -10.52 -17.81
C ALA A 2 9.62 -9.41 -17.28
N ASP A 3 9.56 -9.20 -15.96
CA ASP A 3 8.71 -8.15 -15.37
C ASP A 3 9.18 -6.73 -15.73
N ASN A 4 10.50 -6.51 -15.78
CA ASN A 4 11.08 -5.24 -16.22
C ASN A 4 10.75 -4.96 -17.69
N LYS A 5 10.81 -5.99 -18.56
CA LYS A 5 10.43 -5.87 -19.97
C LYS A 5 8.93 -5.60 -20.14
N ARG A 6 8.06 -6.23 -19.35
CA ARG A 6 6.61 -5.96 -19.33
C ARG A 6 6.27 -4.54 -18.86
N LEU A 7 6.99 -4.04 -17.85
CA LEU A 7 6.85 -2.66 -17.40
C LEU A 7 7.27 -1.67 -18.50
N ALA A 8 8.44 -1.89 -19.12
CA ALA A 8 8.91 -1.06 -20.23
C ALA A 8 7.92 -1.09 -21.41
N PHE A 9 7.40 -2.26 -21.78
CA PHE A 9 6.37 -2.44 -22.80
C PHE A 9 5.11 -1.61 -22.50
N SER A 10 4.61 -1.67 -21.25
CA SER A 10 3.42 -0.92 -20.82
C SER A 10 3.62 0.59 -20.91
N ILE A 11 4.84 1.07 -20.60
CA ILE A 11 5.20 2.49 -20.74
C ILE A 11 5.25 2.87 -22.22
N ILE A 12 5.94 2.09 -23.05
CA ILE A 12 6.06 2.34 -24.49
C ILE A 12 4.68 2.40 -25.16
N GLN A 13 3.80 1.43 -24.85
CA GLN A 13 2.43 1.40 -25.37
C GLN A 13 1.66 2.68 -24.99
N PHE A 14 1.75 3.11 -23.72
CA PHE A 14 1.13 4.35 -23.29
C PHE A 14 1.68 5.58 -24.04
N LEU A 15 2.99 5.67 -24.26
CA LEU A 15 3.59 6.80 -24.99
C LEU A 15 3.15 6.82 -26.46
N HIS A 16 3.00 5.66 -27.11
CA HIS A 16 2.44 5.57 -28.45
C HIS A 16 0.98 6.03 -28.52
N GLU A 17 0.15 5.67 -27.53
CA GLU A 17 -1.23 6.17 -27.43
C GLU A 17 -1.27 7.70 -27.29
N GLN A 18 -0.32 8.29 -26.54
CA GLN A 18 -0.22 9.75 -26.41
C GLN A 18 0.18 10.42 -27.74
N LEU A 19 1.09 9.83 -28.52
CA LEU A 19 1.42 10.32 -29.86
C LEU A 19 0.20 10.30 -30.80
N GLY A 20 -0.57 9.22 -30.78
CA GLY A 20 -1.78 9.07 -31.60
C GLY A 20 -2.94 9.98 -31.19
N SER A 21 -2.97 10.42 -29.93
CA SER A 21 -4.05 11.27 -29.39
C SER A 21 -4.10 12.70 -29.95
N GLY A 22 -3.01 13.17 -30.58
CA GLY A 22 -2.94 14.49 -31.21
C GLY A 22 -2.94 15.70 -30.26
N ASN A 23 -2.84 15.49 -28.94
CA ASN A 23 -2.85 16.56 -27.93
C ASN A 23 -1.48 17.21 -27.68
N LEU A 24 -0.43 16.79 -28.40
CA LEU A 24 0.95 17.25 -28.20
C LEU A 24 1.37 18.22 -29.31
N SER A 25 2.24 19.18 -28.99
CA SER A 25 2.87 20.02 -30.01
C SER A 25 3.87 19.23 -30.85
N SER A 26 4.14 19.66 -32.09
CA SER A 26 5.09 18.98 -33.00
C SER A 26 6.44 18.68 -32.35
N GLY A 27 7.04 19.65 -31.64
CA GLY A 27 8.32 19.43 -30.97
C GLY A 27 8.23 18.46 -29.78
N ALA A 28 7.07 18.39 -29.10
CA ALA A 28 6.83 17.41 -28.05
C ALA A 28 6.62 16.00 -28.61
N GLN A 29 6.00 15.87 -29.79
CA GLN A 29 5.84 14.59 -30.49
C GLN A 29 7.20 14.03 -30.91
N GLU A 30 8.07 14.83 -31.53
CA GLU A 30 9.43 14.43 -31.90
C GLU A 30 10.24 13.96 -30.68
N SER A 31 10.16 14.72 -29.58
CA SER A 31 10.84 14.37 -28.33
C SER A 31 10.34 13.04 -27.75
N LEU A 32 9.04 12.78 -27.87
CA LEU A 32 8.40 11.57 -27.36
C LEU A 32 8.74 10.34 -28.23
N GLU A 33 8.80 10.49 -29.54
CA GLU A 33 9.26 9.43 -30.47
C GLU A 33 10.70 8.99 -30.15
N VAL A 34 11.61 9.94 -29.91
CA VAL A 34 12.99 9.61 -29.51
C VAL A 34 13.00 8.86 -28.17
N ALA A 35 12.19 9.28 -27.20
CA ALA A 35 12.10 8.60 -25.91
C ALA A 35 11.63 7.15 -26.05
N ILE A 36 10.63 6.89 -26.91
CA ILE A 36 10.15 5.55 -27.20
C ILE A 36 11.27 4.68 -27.79
N GLN A 37 11.96 5.16 -28.83
CA GLN A 37 13.02 4.40 -29.49
C GLN A 37 14.17 4.06 -28.53
N CYS A 38 14.51 5.00 -27.64
CA CYS A 38 15.49 4.78 -26.59
C CYS A 38 15.05 3.67 -25.62
N LEU A 39 13.78 3.66 -25.20
CA LEU A 39 13.24 2.64 -24.30
C LEU A 39 13.17 1.26 -24.96
N GLU A 40 12.72 1.18 -26.22
CA GLU A 40 12.70 -0.07 -26.99
C GLU A 40 14.09 -0.69 -27.10
N THR A 41 15.09 0.14 -27.42
CA THR A 41 16.49 -0.30 -27.55
C THR A 41 17.07 -0.72 -26.20
N ALA A 42 16.84 0.08 -25.14
CA ALA A 42 17.41 -0.17 -23.82
C ALA A 42 16.87 -1.43 -23.15
N PHE A 43 15.58 -1.74 -23.36
CA PHE A 43 14.94 -2.91 -22.75
C PHE A 43 14.83 -4.11 -23.71
N GLU A 44 15.26 -3.96 -24.97
CA GLU A 44 15.10 -4.94 -26.04
C GLU A 44 13.65 -5.40 -26.15
N VAL A 45 12.74 -4.44 -26.28
CA VAL A 45 11.30 -4.64 -26.34
C VAL A 45 10.78 -4.07 -27.66
N SER A 46 9.90 -4.82 -28.32
CA SER A 46 9.15 -4.38 -29.50
C SER A 46 7.66 -4.38 -29.19
N THR A 47 6.93 -3.41 -29.74
CA THR A 47 5.48 -3.29 -29.63
C THR A 47 4.71 -4.46 -30.26
N ASP A 48 5.35 -5.24 -31.15
CA ASP A 48 4.77 -6.42 -31.78
C ASP A 48 4.83 -7.69 -30.89
N ASP A 49 5.57 -7.63 -29.77
CA ASP A 49 5.73 -8.78 -28.89
C ASP A 49 4.48 -9.00 -28.00
N GLN A 50 3.54 -9.77 -28.54
CA GLN A 50 2.29 -10.12 -27.85
C GLN A 50 2.53 -10.87 -26.52
N SER A 51 3.71 -11.45 -26.30
CA SER A 51 4.03 -12.16 -25.04
C SER A 51 4.23 -11.22 -23.84
N LEU A 52 4.46 -9.93 -24.10
CA LEU A 52 4.64 -8.89 -23.09
C LEU A 52 3.35 -8.13 -22.78
N THR A 53 2.25 -8.46 -23.45
CA THR A 53 0.94 -7.83 -23.22
C THR A 53 0.49 -8.03 -21.77
N VAL A 54 0.03 -6.94 -21.18
CA VAL A 54 -0.53 -6.93 -19.82
C VAL A 54 -2.05 -6.75 -19.89
N PRO A 55 -2.81 -7.40 -19.00
CA PRO A 55 -4.27 -7.39 -19.05
C PRO A 55 -4.92 -6.06 -18.66
N MET A 56 -4.14 -5.12 -18.11
CA MET A 56 -4.57 -3.77 -17.75
C MET A 56 -3.57 -2.76 -18.29
N SER A 57 -4.07 -1.64 -18.80
CA SER A 57 -3.24 -0.52 -19.25
C SER A 57 -2.58 0.20 -18.08
N LEU A 58 -1.47 0.90 -18.35
CA LEU A 58 -0.76 1.68 -17.33
C LEU A 58 -1.67 2.74 -16.64
N PRO A 59 -2.54 3.47 -17.36
CA PRO A 59 -3.50 4.38 -16.74
C PRO A 59 -4.52 3.68 -15.82
N GLU A 60 -5.01 2.50 -16.20
CA GLU A 60 -5.95 1.73 -15.38
C GLU A 60 -5.28 1.19 -14.11
N ILE A 61 -4.04 0.72 -14.21
CA ILE A 61 -3.23 0.28 -13.07
C ILE A 61 -3.04 1.47 -12.11
N PHE A 62 -2.67 2.64 -12.64
CA PHE A 62 -2.48 3.84 -11.84
C PHE A 62 -3.79 4.29 -11.16
N THR A 63 -4.89 4.30 -11.89
CA THR A 63 -6.22 4.65 -11.37
C THR A 63 -6.67 3.67 -10.29
N SER A 64 -6.46 2.37 -10.50
CA SER A 64 -6.77 1.34 -9.51
C SER A 64 -5.95 1.52 -8.24
N ALA A 65 -4.64 1.75 -8.37
CA ALA A 65 -3.74 1.95 -7.23
C ALA A 65 -4.10 3.21 -6.42
N THR A 66 -4.38 4.33 -7.10
CA THR A 66 -4.78 5.58 -6.46
C THR A 66 -6.16 5.47 -5.80
N SER A 67 -7.11 4.77 -6.44
CA SER A 67 -8.43 4.49 -5.89
C SER A 67 -8.36 3.65 -4.61
N LYS A 68 -7.61 2.54 -4.62
CA LYS A 68 -7.38 1.70 -3.43
C LYS A 68 -6.75 2.48 -2.28
N LYS A 69 -5.76 3.34 -2.57
CA LYS A 69 -5.17 4.23 -1.55
C LYS A 69 -6.23 5.17 -0.94
N SER A 70 -7.07 5.78 -1.77
CA SER A 70 -8.17 6.64 -1.32
C SER A 70 -9.23 5.89 -0.50
N GLU A 71 -9.55 4.66 -0.88
CA GLU A 71 -10.46 3.79 -0.15
C GLU A 71 -9.94 3.43 1.24
N ALA A 72 -8.66 3.03 1.35
CA ALA A 72 -8.03 2.73 2.62
C ALA A 72 -8.02 3.94 3.58
N GLU A 73 -7.74 5.13 3.06
CA GLU A 73 -7.81 6.37 3.84
C GLU A 73 -9.24 6.69 4.30
N THR A 74 -10.23 6.44 3.46
CA THR A 74 -11.65 6.60 3.81
C THR A 74 -12.04 5.64 4.94
N LEU A 75 -11.62 4.37 4.87
CA LEU A 75 -11.85 3.38 5.91
C LEU A 75 -11.17 3.75 7.23
N LYS A 76 -9.92 4.22 7.18
CA LYS A 76 -9.21 4.76 8.36
C LYS A 76 -10.00 5.92 8.99
N ASN A 77 -10.50 6.86 8.19
CA ASN A 77 -11.26 7.98 8.72
C ASN A 77 -12.56 7.53 9.40
N LYS A 78 -13.28 6.56 8.83
CA LYS A 78 -14.44 5.93 9.50
C LYS A 78 -14.06 5.28 10.82
N GLY A 79 -12.93 4.57 10.88
CA GLY A 79 -12.38 4.02 12.11
C GLY A 79 -12.08 5.11 13.16
N ASN A 80 -11.48 6.23 12.74
CA ASN A 80 -11.21 7.37 13.61
C ASN A 80 -12.51 7.98 14.16
N ASP A 81 -13.57 8.05 13.37
CA ASP A 81 -14.86 8.56 13.83
C ASP A 81 -15.52 7.61 14.83
N GLN A 82 -15.43 6.29 14.63
CA GLN A 82 -15.86 5.31 15.62
C GLN A 82 -15.05 5.42 16.93
N MET A 83 -13.73 5.69 16.84
CA MET A 83 -12.91 5.96 18.04
C MET A 83 -13.42 7.16 18.83
N LYS A 84 -13.83 8.25 18.16
CA LYS A 84 -14.41 9.44 18.82
C LYS A 84 -15.76 9.15 19.47
N MET A 85 -16.52 8.22 18.89
CA MET A 85 -17.79 7.75 19.45
C MET A 85 -17.60 6.65 20.52
N GLU A 86 -16.34 6.35 20.90
CA GLU A 86 -15.97 5.27 21.82
C GLU A 86 -16.46 3.87 21.41
N ASN A 87 -16.84 3.70 20.14
CA ASN A 87 -17.22 2.42 19.56
C ASN A 87 -15.97 1.69 19.06
N PHE A 88 -15.17 1.19 20.00
CA PHE A 88 -13.86 0.63 19.71
C PHE A 88 -13.93 -0.66 18.87
N SER A 89 -14.97 -1.48 19.01
CA SER A 89 -15.16 -2.69 18.20
C SER A 89 -15.35 -2.33 16.72
N ALA A 90 -16.21 -1.36 16.42
CA ALA A 90 -16.41 -0.90 15.05
C ALA A 90 -15.15 -0.21 14.49
N ALA A 91 -14.39 0.50 15.34
CA ALA A 91 -13.11 1.08 14.95
C ALA A 91 -12.11 0.00 14.49
N VAL A 92 -11.98 -1.11 15.24
CA VAL A 92 -11.14 -2.26 14.87
C VAL A 92 -11.55 -2.82 13.51
N GLU A 93 -12.85 -2.98 13.24
CA GLU A 93 -13.33 -3.47 11.95
C GLU A 93 -12.93 -2.55 10.79
N PHE A 94 -13.12 -1.24 10.94
CA PHE A 94 -12.77 -0.28 9.88
C PHE A 94 -11.26 -0.22 9.63
N TYR A 95 -10.43 -0.23 10.67
CA TYR A 95 -8.98 -0.30 10.48
C TYR A 95 -8.55 -1.62 9.86
N SER A 96 -9.16 -2.74 10.23
CA SER A 96 -8.88 -4.04 9.62
C SER A 96 -9.20 -4.04 8.12
N LYS A 97 -10.33 -3.44 7.72
CA LYS A 97 -10.65 -3.22 6.31
C LYS A 97 -9.61 -2.33 5.61
N ALA A 98 -9.16 -1.25 6.25
CA ALA A 98 -8.12 -0.38 5.69
C ALA A 98 -6.79 -1.13 5.48
N ILE A 99 -6.42 -2.00 6.43
CA ILE A 99 -5.23 -2.86 6.35
C ILE A 99 -5.35 -3.86 5.19
N THR A 100 -6.52 -4.48 4.97
CA THR A 100 -6.74 -5.38 3.83
C THR A 100 -6.54 -4.67 2.50
N VAL A 101 -6.94 -3.40 2.39
CA VAL A 101 -6.78 -2.61 1.16
C VAL A 101 -5.35 -2.13 0.96
N ASN A 102 -4.68 -1.69 2.03
CA ASN A 102 -3.29 -1.25 2.00
C ASN A 102 -2.54 -1.71 3.28
N PRO A 103 -1.85 -2.87 3.22
CA PRO A 103 -1.20 -3.46 4.39
C PRO A 103 0.17 -2.84 4.73
N HIS A 104 0.63 -1.84 3.98
CA HIS A 104 1.96 -1.23 4.16
C HIS A 104 1.88 0.17 4.82
N ASN A 105 0.83 0.43 5.59
CA ASN A 105 0.65 1.70 6.28
C ASN A 105 0.65 1.51 7.80
N ALA A 106 1.75 1.90 8.45
CA ALA A 106 1.96 1.79 9.90
C ALA A 106 0.87 2.50 10.73
N VAL A 107 0.25 3.56 10.17
CA VAL A 107 -0.80 4.31 10.85
C VAL A 107 -2.03 3.44 11.11
N TYR A 108 -2.41 2.57 10.18
CA TYR A 108 -3.62 1.75 10.33
C TYR A 108 -3.46 0.73 11.45
N PHE A 109 -2.30 0.08 11.51
CA PHE A 109 -1.97 -0.85 12.59
C PHE A 109 -1.93 -0.14 13.95
N CYS A 110 -1.22 0.99 14.06
CA CYS A 110 -1.16 1.73 15.32
C CYS A 110 -2.54 2.28 15.77
N ASN A 111 -3.41 2.65 14.83
CA ASN A 111 -4.77 3.07 15.14
C ASN A 111 -5.64 1.88 15.58
N ARG A 112 -5.46 0.70 14.97
CA ARG A 112 -6.12 -0.54 15.41
C ARG A 112 -5.62 -0.99 16.78
N ALA A 113 -4.32 -0.88 17.04
CA ALA A 113 -3.73 -1.10 18.36
C ALA A 113 -4.40 -0.21 19.41
N ALA A 114 -4.57 1.08 19.12
CA ALA A 114 -5.26 2.00 20.01
C ALA A 114 -6.68 1.55 20.37
N ALA A 115 -7.42 1.02 19.39
CA ALA A 115 -8.76 0.49 19.61
C ALA A 115 -8.74 -0.81 20.43
N HIS A 116 -7.78 -1.69 20.17
CA HIS A 116 -7.56 -2.92 20.95
C HIS A 116 -7.20 -2.63 22.41
N SER A 117 -6.30 -1.67 22.69
CA SER A 117 -5.99 -1.25 24.07
C SER A 117 -7.23 -0.76 24.81
N LYS A 118 -8.12 -0.03 24.13
CA LYS A 118 -9.38 0.47 24.70
C LYS A 118 -10.40 -0.63 24.98
N LEU A 119 -10.34 -1.73 24.24
CA LEU A 119 -11.13 -2.95 24.47
C LEU A 119 -10.49 -3.89 25.51
N GLY A 120 -9.30 -3.56 26.03
CA GLY A 120 -8.54 -4.45 26.90
C GLY A 120 -7.87 -5.63 26.18
N ASN A 121 -7.88 -5.65 24.84
CA ASN A 121 -7.16 -6.64 24.05
C ASN A 121 -5.69 -6.21 23.87
N TYR A 122 -4.93 -6.22 24.96
CA TYR A 122 -3.54 -5.73 24.95
C TYR A 122 -2.60 -6.60 24.10
N ALA A 123 -2.81 -7.91 24.05
CA ALA A 123 -2.03 -8.81 23.20
C ALA A 123 -2.17 -8.46 21.71
N GLY A 124 -3.40 -8.24 21.23
CA GLY A 124 -3.64 -7.77 19.86
C GLY A 124 -3.08 -6.37 19.60
N ALA A 125 -3.12 -5.48 20.61
CA ALA A 125 -2.55 -4.15 20.48
C ALA A 125 -1.02 -4.17 20.34
N VAL A 126 -0.33 -5.05 21.07
CA VAL A 126 1.13 -5.23 20.94
C VAL A 126 1.48 -5.78 19.56
N GLN A 127 0.79 -6.81 19.07
CA GLN A 127 1.03 -7.37 17.73
C GLN A 127 0.87 -6.30 16.63
N ASP A 128 -0.16 -5.47 16.73
CA ASP A 128 -0.36 -4.36 15.81
C ASP A 128 0.74 -3.29 15.92
N CYS A 129 1.24 -3.01 17.12
CA CYS A 129 2.36 -2.09 17.31
C CYS A 129 3.67 -2.64 16.71
N GLU A 130 3.95 -3.94 16.89
CA GLU A 130 5.10 -4.61 16.28
C GLU A 130 5.03 -4.51 14.75
N GLN A 131 3.85 -4.77 14.17
CA GLN A 131 3.65 -4.64 12.72
C GLN A 131 3.83 -3.19 12.24
N ALA A 132 3.32 -2.21 12.99
CA ALA A 132 3.51 -0.79 12.66
C ALA A 132 5.00 -0.41 12.68
N ILE A 133 5.77 -0.89 13.66
CA ILE A 133 7.22 -0.66 13.78
C ILE A 133 7.99 -1.36 12.65
N SER A 134 7.58 -2.57 12.28
CA SER A 134 8.18 -3.29 11.14
C SER A 134 8.00 -2.54 9.82
N ILE A 135 6.88 -1.81 9.66
CA ILE A 135 6.60 -1.01 8.45
C ILE A 135 7.33 0.34 8.50
N ASP A 136 7.26 1.04 9.63
CA ASP A 136 7.94 2.31 9.86
C ASP A 136 8.66 2.30 11.21
N PRO A 137 9.97 1.98 11.22
CA PRO A 137 10.78 1.94 12.43
C PRO A 137 10.88 3.29 13.16
N ASN A 138 10.55 4.39 12.50
CA ASN A 138 10.58 5.74 13.09
C ASN A 138 9.21 6.18 13.64
N TYR A 139 8.20 5.31 13.60
CA TYR A 139 6.86 5.66 14.03
C TYR A 139 6.71 5.68 15.56
N SER A 140 7.14 6.79 16.17
CA SER A 140 7.20 6.98 17.63
C SER A 140 5.91 6.67 18.39
N LYS A 141 4.74 6.91 17.78
CA LYS A 141 3.44 6.58 18.38
C LYS A 141 3.26 5.09 18.65
N ALA A 142 3.80 4.22 17.79
CA ALA A 142 3.70 2.77 17.97
C ALA A 142 4.51 2.30 19.18
N TYR A 143 5.75 2.79 19.36
CA TYR A 143 6.56 2.47 20.54
C TYR A 143 5.90 2.95 21.85
N GLY A 144 5.34 4.17 21.85
CA GLY A 144 4.66 4.70 23.03
C GLY A 144 3.45 3.87 23.44
N ARG A 145 2.69 3.35 22.47
CA ARG A 145 1.56 2.44 22.74
C ARG A 145 2.03 1.06 23.19
N MET A 146 2.97 0.48 22.48
CA MET A 146 3.54 -0.83 22.81
C MET A 146 4.08 -0.87 24.23
N GLY A 147 4.81 0.17 24.66
CA GLY A 147 5.32 0.26 26.03
C GLY A 147 4.20 0.25 27.07
N TYR A 148 3.09 0.97 26.82
CA TYR A 148 1.92 0.94 27.70
C TYR A 148 1.24 -0.44 27.69
N ASP A 149 0.97 -1.01 26.52
CA ASP A 149 0.24 -2.27 26.39
C ASP A 149 1.04 -3.45 26.96
N VAL A 150 2.37 -3.49 26.78
CA VAL A 150 3.24 -4.53 27.36
C VAL A 150 3.24 -4.48 28.89
N ILE A 151 3.23 -3.29 29.51
CA ILE A 151 3.18 -3.17 30.97
C ILE A 151 1.87 -3.70 31.54
N VAL A 152 0.76 -3.51 30.81
CA VAL A 152 -0.58 -3.91 31.26
C VAL A 152 -0.87 -5.38 30.93
N THR A 153 -0.13 -5.98 29.99
CA THR A 153 -0.28 -7.39 29.61
C THR A 153 0.49 -8.31 30.57
N PRO A 154 -0.14 -9.31 31.20
CA PRO A 154 0.59 -10.27 32.02
C PRO A 154 1.55 -11.12 31.16
N PRO A 155 2.73 -11.52 31.68
CA PRO A 155 3.79 -12.23 30.93
C PRO A 155 3.34 -13.52 30.24
N THR A 156 2.25 -14.13 30.71
CA THR A 156 1.72 -15.41 30.21
C THR A 156 1.01 -15.30 28.86
N ALA A 157 0.63 -14.10 28.41
CA ALA A 157 -0.13 -13.90 27.18
C ALA A 157 0.73 -13.85 25.91
N PHE A 158 2.06 -13.76 26.03
CA PHE A 158 2.97 -13.71 24.87
C PHE A 158 3.36 -15.10 24.35
N SER A 159 3.02 -16.19 25.07
CA SER A 159 3.60 -17.53 24.80
C SER A 159 2.98 -18.35 23.66
N GLU A 160 1.92 -17.89 23.00
CA GLU A 160 1.25 -18.71 21.98
C GLU A 160 1.75 -18.51 20.53
N ASN A 161 2.59 -17.51 20.25
CA ASN A 161 3.05 -17.22 18.88
C ASN A 161 4.58 -17.23 18.68
N ASP A 162 5.37 -17.57 19.71
CA ASP A 162 6.84 -17.54 19.64
C ASP A 162 7.46 -18.80 18.98
N HIS A 163 6.62 -19.71 18.45
CA HIS A 163 7.07 -20.92 17.75
C HIS A 163 7.26 -20.74 16.23
N LEU A 164 7.14 -19.52 15.70
CA LEU A 164 7.25 -19.24 14.25
C LEU A 164 8.11 -18.01 13.92
N ARG A 165 9.13 -17.68 14.72
CA ARG A 165 10.23 -16.82 14.24
C ARG A 165 11.38 -17.73 13.75
N PRO A 166 11.74 -17.69 12.45
CA PRO A 166 12.89 -18.42 11.91
C PRO A 166 14.23 -17.88 12.42
#